data_AF-F0P099-F1
#
_entry.id   AF-F0P099-F1
#
_cell.length_a   1.000
_cell.length_b   1.000
_cell.length_c   1.000
_cell.angle_alpha   90.00
_cell.angle_beta   90.00
_cell.angle_gamma   90.00
#
_symmetry.space_group_name_H-M   'P 1'
#
loop_
_entity.id
_entity.type
_entity.pdbx_description
1 polymer ?
#
loop_
_entity_poly.entity_id
_entity_poly.type
_entity_poly.pdbx_seq_one_letter_code
_entity_poly.pdbx_strand_id
1 'polypeptide(L)' 'MGKGDLKTRRGKIANGSYGVRRPRKVYRYVVEEETNTKAEKKEKSTAKKSK' A
#
# COMPACT_ATOMS: atom_id res chain seq x y z
N MET A 1 1.38 -1.63 16.52
CA MET A 1 2.10 -1.25 15.28
C MET A 1 3.48 -0.68 15.64
N GLY A 2 4.54 -1.45 15.36
CA GLY A 2 5.93 -1.13 15.74
C GLY A 2 6.78 -0.64 14.57
N LYS A 3 8.08 -0.46 14.82
CA LYS A 3 9.06 -0.04 13.80
C LYS A 3 9.30 -1.10 12.70
N GLY A 4 9.05 -2.38 13.00
CA GLY A 4 9.23 -3.47 12.03
C GLY A 4 8.12 -3.60 10.98
N ASP A 5 6.97 -2.95 11.17
CA ASP A 5 5.84 -3.08 10.25
C ASP A 5 5.88 -2.03 9.13
N LEU A 6 6.44 -2.43 7.99
CA LEU A 6 6.64 -1.60 6.79
C LEU A 6 5.34 -1.07 6.15
N LYS A 7 4.17 -1.62 6.49
CA LYS A 7 2.88 -1.13 5.98
C LYS A 7 2.36 0.05 6.79
N THR A 8 2.92 0.30 7.97
CA THR A 8 2.49 1.36 8.87
C THR A 8 3.31 2.61 8.68
N ARG A 9 2.75 3.76 9.07
CA ARG A 9 3.50 5.02 9.07
C ARG A 9 4.76 4.93 9.93
N ARG A 10 4.68 4.29 11.12
CA ARG A 10 5.82 4.11 12.03
C ARG A 10 6.92 3.24 11.41
N GLY A 11 6.59 2.10 10.81
CA GLY A 11 7.61 1.29 10.15
C GLY A 11 8.19 1.91 8.88
N LYS A 12 7.39 2.66 8.11
CA LYS A 12 7.90 3.46 6.99
C LYS A 12 8.86 4.57 7.43
N ILE A 13 8.63 5.18 8.61
CA ILE A 13 9.57 6.14 9.19
C ILE A 13 10.88 5.44 9.54
N ALA A 14 10.81 4.32 10.25
CA ALA A 14 11.99 3.57 10.68
C ALA A 14 12.82 3.05 9.49
N ASN A 15 12.16 2.58 8.42
CA ASN A 15 12.82 2.08 7.22
C ASN A 15 13.16 3.18 6.19
N GLY A 16 12.84 4.45 6.45
CA GLY A 16 13.10 5.56 5.53
C GLY A 16 12.28 5.56 4.23
N SER A 17 11.38 4.60 4.04
CA SER A 17 10.57 4.49 2.81
C SER A 17 9.34 5.41 2.84
N TYR A 18 8.78 5.67 1.66
CA TYR A 18 7.59 6.52 1.49
C TYR A 18 6.40 5.69 0.99
N GLY A 19 5.24 6.33 0.89
CA GLY A 19 4.03 5.74 0.32
C GLY A 19 2.79 6.42 0.82
N VAL A 20 1.62 5.84 0.54
CA VAL A 20 0.30 6.42 0.88
C VAL A 20 0.22 6.89 2.34
N ARG A 21 0.73 6.08 3.27
CA ARG A 21 0.71 6.40 4.72
C ARG A 21 1.88 7.28 5.21
N ARG A 22 2.89 7.57 4.37
CA ARG A 22 4.03 8.47 4.66
C ARG A 22 4.45 9.23 3.39
N PRO A 23 3.70 10.26 2.97
CA PRO A 23 4.02 11.08 1.81
C PRO A 23 5.19 12.05 2.08
N ARG A 24 5.95 12.43 1.04
CA ARG A 24 7.13 13.34 1.14
C ARG A 24 6.75 14.81 1.26
N LYS A 25 5.81 15.23 0.43
CA LYS A 25 5.20 16.56 0.47
C LYS A 25 3.80 16.36 1.01
N VAL A 26 3.30 17.30 1.79
CA VAL A 26 1.85 17.45 2.00
C VAL A 26 1.27 17.89 0.66
N TYR A 27 1.14 16.93 -0.27
CA TYR A 27 0.08 17.01 -1.24
C TYR A 27 -1.17 17.05 -0.38
N ARG A 28 -1.84 18.22 -0.33
CA ARG A 28 -3.24 18.24 0.08
C ARG A 28 -3.91 17.30 -0.91
N TYR A 29 -4.08 16.05 -0.50
CA TYR A 29 -4.90 15.11 -1.23
C TYR A 29 -6.27 15.77 -1.23
N VAL A 30 -6.66 16.36 -2.37
CA VAL A 30 -8.06 16.48 -2.72
C VAL A 30 -8.57 15.06 -2.54
N VAL A 31 -9.46 14.88 -1.58
CA VAL A 31 -10.04 13.58 -1.26
C VAL A 31 -10.93 13.22 -2.45
N GLU A 32 -10.33 12.66 -3.49
CA GLU A 32 -11.08 11.82 -4.42
C GLU A 32 -11.26 10.49 -3.69
N GLU A 33 -12.45 10.32 -3.14
CA GLU A 33 -12.93 9.04 -2.61
C GLU A 33 -13.05 8.06 -3.78
N GLU A 34 -11.94 7.44 -4.17
CA GLU A 34 -12.01 6.22 -4.96
C GLU A 34 -12.44 5.09 -4.02
N THR A 35 -13.75 4.91 -3.98
CA THR A 35 -14.42 3.74 -3.44
C THR A 35 -13.82 2.47 -4.05
N ASN A 36 -13.46 1.54 -3.15
CA ASN A 36 -13.23 0.12 -3.35
C ASN A 36 -12.97 -0.39 -4.78
N THR A 37 -11.74 -0.81 -5.10
CA THR A 37 -11.49 -2.07 -5.83
C THR A 37 -10.00 -2.41 -5.85
N LYS A 38 -9.51 -3.09 -4.81
CA LYS A 38 -8.31 -3.93 -4.97
C LYS A 38 -8.36 -5.18 -4.10
N ALA A 39 -9.51 -5.85 -4.12
CA ALA A 39 -9.62 -7.25 -3.73
C ALA A 39 -9.36 -8.22 -4.91
N GLU A 40 -9.37 -7.76 -6.17
CA GLU A 40 -9.29 -8.65 -7.35
C GLU A 40 -7.94 -8.58 -8.09
N LYS A 41 -6.80 -8.83 -7.44
CA LYS A 41 -5.56 -9.22 -8.15
C LYS A 41 -4.77 -10.32 -7.44
N LYS A 42 -5.48 -11.25 -6.80
CA LYS A 42 -4.87 -12.52 -6.32
C LYS A 42 -5.55 -13.79 -6.83
N GLU A 43 -6.59 -13.72 -7.64
CA GLU A 43 -7.25 -14.94 -8.17
C GLU A 43 -6.85 -15.33 -9.60
N LYS A 44 -6.03 -14.54 -10.33
CA LYS A 44 -5.57 -14.93 -11.69
C LYS A 44 -4.15 -15.48 -11.78
N SER A 45 -3.43 -15.65 -10.65
CA SER A 45 -2.06 -16.20 -10.67
C SER A 45 -1.95 -17.69 -10.32
N THR A 46 -3.06 -18.38 -10.04
CA THR A 46 -3.07 -19.84 -9.80
C THR A 46 -3.53 -20.66 -11.01
N ALA A 47 -3.94 -20.04 -12.13
CA ALA A 47 -4.48 -20.72 -13.31
C ALA A 47 -3.49 -20.86 -14.50
N LYS A 48 -2.20 -20.55 -14.34
CA LYS A 48 -1.18 -20.72 -15.40
C LYS A 48 0.02 -21.56 -14.94
N LYS A 49 -0.25 -22.69 -14.29
CA LYS A 49 0.76 -23.71 -14.01
C LYS A 49 0.19 -25.12 -14.24
N SER A 50 -0.36 -25.34 -15.42
CA SER A 50 -0.66 -26.68 -15.94
C SER A 50 -0.70 -26.61 -17.47
N LYS A 51 0.46 -26.76 -18.10
CA LYS A 51 0.59 -27.36 -19.42
C LYS A 51 1.93 -28.08 -19.47
#